data_AF-C5J5I8-F1
#
_entry.id   AF-C5J5I8-F1
#
_cell.length_a   1.000
_cell.length_b   1.000
_cell.length_c   1.000
_cell.angle_alpha   90.00
_cell.angle_beta   90.00
_cell.angle_gamma   90.00
#
_symmetry.space_group_name_H-M   'P 1'
#
loop_
_entity.id
_entity.type
_entity.pdbx_description
1 polymer ?
#
loop_
_entity_poly.entity_id
_entity_poly.type
_entity_poly.pdbx_seq_one_letter_code
_entity_poly.pdbx_strand_id
1 'polypeptide(L)'
;MDVYFEQFVSFYLDKISIEKCKYKNLRIISSPEYKNEIEIIAYILKKRNINLYFEETEIKNLSYCDLLNFKKCSKSLQKQSFFTDLVQEFELTQQKYEQIFLTTTDTVVGIGTFVNNSNLELLYSIKNREKNKKIIILLGNIEQANSFVDQEVFPKLYYSADKYWPGNTTLLLKSKNNNGKIGLRIPKQDELIKLLNNKGPAYVTSANISGKQPLNIQDAIKVFWQVKNIYNFGEGSGIPSTIINFEDKSIIRK
;
A
#
# COMPACT_ATOMS: atom_id res chain seq x y z
N MET A 1 -11.16 14.63 -8.74
CA MET A 1 -11.94 13.41 -8.48
C MET A 1 -11.41 12.83 -7.19
N ASP A 2 -12.26 12.31 -6.30
CA ASP A 2 -11.83 11.79 -5.00
C ASP A 2 -10.93 10.56 -5.23
N VAL A 3 -9.76 10.51 -4.58
CA VAL A 3 -8.82 9.39 -4.71
C VAL A 3 -9.50 8.06 -4.36
N TYR A 4 -10.41 8.06 -3.37
CA TYR A 4 -11.18 6.88 -2.99
C TYR A 4 -12.18 6.44 -4.06
N PHE A 5 -12.69 7.37 -4.87
CA PHE A 5 -13.59 7.07 -5.97
C PHE A 5 -12.84 6.35 -7.10
N GLU A 6 -11.68 6.86 -7.53
CA GLU A 6 -10.83 6.21 -8.53
C GLU A 6 -10.42 4.78 -8.08
N GLN A 7 -10.14 4.61 -6.79
CA GLN A 7 -9.85 3.31 -6.17
C GLN A 7 -11.01 2.31 -6.28
N PHE A 8 -12.23 2.74 -5.96
CA PHE A 8 -13.43 1.92 -6.08
C PHE A 8 -13.70 1.52 -7.53
N VAL A 9 -13.53 2.45 -8.48
CA VAL A 9 -13.68 2.13 -9.90
C VAL A 9 -12.64 1.10 -10.35
N SER A 10 -11.37 1.26 -9.97
CA SER A 10 -10.30 0.31 -10.30
C SER A 10 -10.59 -1.11 -9.78
N PHE A 11 -11.00 -1.23 -8.51
CA PHE A 11 -11.46 -2.50 -7.93
C PHE A 11 -12.58 -3.15 -8.75
N TYR A 12 -13.58 -2.36 -9.13
CA TYR A 12 -14.71 -2.82 -9.90
C TYR A 12 -14.31 -3.30 -11.30
N LEU A 13 -13.45 -2.57 -12.00
CA LEU A 13 -12.96 -2.94 -13.33
C LEU A 13 -12.14 -4.24 -13.33
N ASP A 14 -11.33 -4.46 -12.28
CA ASP A 14 -10.60 -5.71 -12.07
C ASP A 14 -11.55 -6.90 -11.85
N LYS A 15 -12.55 -6.74 -10.98
CA LYS A 15 -13.59 -7.76 -10.73
C LYS A 15 -14.36 -8.14 -11.99
N ILE A 16 -14.77 -7.13 -12.78
CA ILE A 16 -15.41 -7.38 -14.08
C ILE A 16 -14.48 -8.13 -15.02
N SER A 17 -13.19 -7.79 -15.05
CA SER A 17 -12.22 -8.46 -15.92
C SER A 17 -12.00 -9.92 -15.53
N ILE A 18 -12.02 -10.24 -14.24
CA ILE A 18 -12.03 -11.63 -13.74
C ILE A 18 -13.31 -12.36 -14.17
N GLU A 19 -14.48 -11.71 -14.09
CA GLU A 19 -15.73 -12.30 -14.60
C GLU A 19 -15.73 -12.47 -16.13
N LYS A 20 -15.11 -11.57 -16.91
CA LYS A 20 -14.96 -11.73 -18.37
C LYS A 20 -14.24 -13.04 -18.72
N CYS A 21 -13.27 -13.48 -17.93
CA CYS A 21 -12.60 -14.77 -18.16
C CYS A 21 -13.55 -15.98 -17.98
N LYS A 22 -14.59 -15.86 -17.14
CA LYS A 22 -15.68 -16.86 -17.04
C LYS A 22 -16.64 -16.79 -18.22
N TYR A 23 -16.80 -15.63 -18.86
CA TYR A 23 -17.72 -15.40 -19.97
C TYR A 23 -16.95 -15.03 -21.25
N LYS A 24 -16.43 -16.04 -21.95
CA LYS A 24 -15.57 -15.97 -23.16
C LYS A 24 -16.05 -15.05 -24.33
N ASN A 25 -17.25 -14.47 -24.27
CA ASN A 25 -17.87 -13.74 -25.38
C ASN A 25 -18.09 -12.24 -25.14
N LEU A 26 -17.53 -11.64 -24.08
CA LEU A 26 -17.68 -10.20 -23.83
C LEU A 26 -16.60 -9.38 -24.57
N ARG A 27 -16.91 -8.92 -25.79
CA ARG A 27 -16.15 -7.85 -26.46
C ARG A 27 -16.51 -6.49 -25.87
N ILE A 28 -15.54 -5.82 -25.22
CA ILE A 28 -15.61 -4.38 -25.02
C ILE A 28 -15.19 -3.74 -26.33
N ILE A 29 -16.16 -3.19 -27.05
CA ILE A 29 -15.88 -2.22 -28.10
C ILE A 29 -15.49 -0.96 -27.33
N SER A 30 -14.26 -0.50 -27.49
CA SER A 30 -13.86 0.85 -27.08
C SER A 30 -14.79 1.83 -27.81
N SER A 31 -15.82 2.32 -27.12
CA SER A 31 -16.67 3.38 -27.66
C SER A 31 -15.89 4.70 -27.54
N PRO A 32 -15.78 5.49 -28.61
CA PRO A 32 -15.20 6.83 -28.56
C PRO A 32 -15.98 7.83 -27.69
N GLU A 33 -17.15 7.44 -27.16
CA GLU A 33 -18.11 8.34 -26.51
C GLU A 33 -17.93 8.48 -24.99
N TYR A 34 -17.15 7.63 -24.32
CA TYR A 34 -17.04 7.64 -22.85
C TYR A 34 -15.64 8.11 -22.40
N LYS A 35 -15.60 9.27 -21.74
CA LYS A 35 -14.40 10.05 -21.40
C LYS A 35 -13.90 9.86 -19.96
N ASN A 36 -14.66 9.22 -19.06
CA ASN A 36 -14.18 8.93 -17.70
C ASN A 36 -14.70 7.61 -17.09
N GLU A 37 -14.03 7.18 -16.03
CA GLU A 37 -14.23 5.93 -15.27
C GLU A 37 -15.68 5.67 -14.84
N ILE A 38 -16.47 6.73 -14.61
CA ILE A 38 -17.88 6.64 -14.20
C ILE A 38 -18.79 6.22 -15.35
N GLU A 39 -18.53 6.75 -16.54
CA GLU A 39 -19.26 6.40 -17.76
C GLU A 39 -19.00 4.93 -18.15
N ILE A 40 -17.82 4.40 -17.82
CA ILE A 40 -17.48 2.98 -18.00
C ILE A 40 -18.31 2.10 -17.06
N ILE A 41 -18.46 2.48 -15.78
CA ILE A 41 -19.33 1.77 -14.83
C ILE A 41 -20.78 1.75 -15.32
N ALA A 42 -21.29 2.91 -15.73
CA ALA A 42 -22.65 3.07 -16.25
C ALA A 42 -22.90 2.22 -17.51
N TYR A 43 -21.95 2.22 -18.45
CA TYR A 43 -22.00 1.43 -19.67
C TYR A 43 -21.98 -0.08 -19.41
N ILE A 44 -21.11 -0.55 -18.51
CA ILE A 44 -20.99 -1.98 -18.18
C ILE A 44 -22.27 -2.50 -17.53
N LEU A 45 -22.87 -1.72 -16.63
CA LEU A 45 -24.11 -2.11 -16.00
C LEU A 45 -25.29 -2.13 -16.99
N LYS A 46 -25.36 -1.16 -17.92
CA LYS A 46 -26.35 -1.12 -19.02
C LYS A 46 -26.26 -2.34 -19.94
N LYS A 47 -25.05 -2.81 -20.27
CA LYS A 47 -24.79 -4.00 -21.10
C LYS A 47 -25.22 -5.33 -20.46
N ARG A 48 -25.39 -5.38 -19.14
CA ARG A 48 -25.81 -6.59 -18.39
C ARG A 48 -27.33 -6.71 -18.20
N ASN A 49 -28.13 -5.92 -18.92
CA ASN A 49 -29.59 -5.79 -18.69
C ASN A 49 -29.94 -5.43 -17.24
N ILE A 50 -29.00 -4.84 -16.50
CA ILE A 50 -29.28 -4.21 -15.22
C ILE A 50 -29.82 -2.84 -15.57
N ASN A 51 -31.14 -2.68 -15.53
CA ASN A 51 -31.82 -1.41 -15.80
C ASN A 51 -31.42 -0.38 -14.74
N LEU A 52 -30.39 0.39 -15.04
CA LEU A 52 -30.07 1.60 -14.30
C LEU A 52 -30.64 2.77 -15.07
N TYR A 53 -31.74 3.28 -14.56
CA TYR A 53 -32.24 4.60 -14.94
C TYR A 53 -31.37 5.62 -14.23
N PHE A 54 -30.30 6.02 -14.88
CA PHE A 54 -29.57 7.23 -14.53
C PHE A 54 -29.81 8.25 -15.62
N GLU A 55 -30.05 9.50 -15.25
CA GLU A 55 -29.74 10.58 -16.17
C GLU A 55 -28.22 10.79 -16.18
N GLU A 56 -27.64 11.00 -17.37
CA GLU A 56 -26.20 11.16 -17.59
C GLU A 56 -25.58 12.29 -16.74
N THR A 57 -26.43 13.21 -16.29
CA THR A 57 -26.15 14.35 -15.40
C THR A 57 -26.00 13.95 -13.93
N GLU A 58 -26.68 12.90 -13.45
CA GLU A 58 -26.58 12.43 -12.06
C GLU A 58 -25.25 11.72 -11.80
N ILE A 59 -24.81 10.93 -12.78
CA ILE A 59 -23.55 10.17 -12.75
C ILE A 59 -22.33 11.10 -12.65
N LYS A 60 -22.36 12.22 -13.37
CA LYS A 60 -21.26 13.20 -13.41
C LYS A 60 -21.06 13.96 -12.08
N ASN A 61 -22.04 13.91 -11.19
CA ASN A 61 -22.06 14.69 -9.94
C ASN A 61 -21.91 13.82 -8.67
N LEU A 62 -21.79 12.49 -8.79
CA LEU A 62 -21.60 11.60 -7.66
C LEU A 62 -20.18 11.72 -7.09
N SER A 63 -20.07 12.06 -5.81
CA SER A 63 -18.82 11.93 -5.04
C SER A 63 -18.72 10.56 -4.36
N TYR A 64 -17.53 10.18 -3.88
CA TYR A 64 -17.35 8.98 -3.06
C TYR A 64 -18.22 9.00 -1.79
N CYS A 65 -18.36 10.17 -1.15
CA CYS A 65 -19.26 10.34 -0.03
C CYS A 65 -20.72 10.08 -0.41
N ASP A 66 -21.11 10.25 -1.66
CA ASP A 66 -22.46 9.95 -2.15
C ASP A 66 -22.64 8.46 -2.50
N LEU A 67 -21.56 7.74 -2.83
CA LEU A 67 -21.56 6.27 -2.96
C LEU A 67 -21.59 5.56 -1.60
N LEU A 68 -20.81 6.03 -0.62
CA LEU A 68 -20.81 5.51 0.75
C LEU A 68 -22.10 5.88 1.50
N ASN A 69 -22.59 7.11 1.34
CA ASN A 69 -23.92 7.46 1.84
C ASN A 69 -24.97 6.94 0.88
N PHE A 70 -25.26 5.65 1.02
CA PHE A 70 -26.34 4.93 0.33
C PHE A 70 -27.60 5.79 0.18
N LYS A 71 -27.93 6.61 1.19
CA LYS A 71 -29.05 7.58 1.22
C LYS A 71 -29.11 8.59 0.07
N LYS A 72 -27.99 8.98 -0.54
CA LYS A 72 -27.93 9.95 -1.64
C LYS A 72 -27.89 9.32 -3.04
N CYS A 73 -27.53 8.05 -3.15
CA CYS A 73 -27.73 7.29 -4.38
C CYS A 73 -29.24 7.21 -4.67
N SER A 74 -29.63 7.12 -5.95
CA SER A 74 -31.04 6.99 -6.30
C SER A 74 -31.66 5.78 -5.58
N LYS A 75 -32.93 5.89 -5.18
CA LYS A 75 -33.65 4.77 -4.51
C LYS A 75 -33.71 3.50 -5.37
N SER A 76 -33.47 3.58 -6.67
CA SER A 76 -33.39 2.40 -7.55
C SER A 76 -32.04 1.70 -7.45
N LEU A 77 -30.92 2.42 -7.32
CA LEU A 77 -29.60 1.82 -7.09
C LEU A 77 -29.53 1.12 -5.75
N GLN A 78 -30.08 1.77 -4.72
CA GLN A 78 -30.15 1.23 -3.37
C GLN A 78 -30.91 -0.12 -3.30
N LYS A 79 -31.74 -0.43 -4.30
CA LYS A 79 -32.51 -1.68 -4.35
C LYS A 79 -31.82 -2.80 -5.15
N GLN A 80 -30.72 -2.51 -5.85
CA GLN A 80 -30.01 -3.52 -6.61
C GLN A 80 -29.04 -4.27 -5.70
N SER A 81 -29.36 -5.53 -5.38
CA SER A 81 -28.53 -6.39 -4.52
C SER A 81 -27.06 -6.38 -4.92
N PHE A 82 -26.78 -6.46 -6.22
CA PHE A 82 -25.43 -6.46 -6.78
C PHE A 82 -24.58 -5.24 -6.38
N PHE A 83 -25.16 -4.04 -6.36
CA PHE A 83 -24.40 -2.83 -6.02
C PHE A 83 -24.06 -2.77 -4.52
N THR A 84 -25.02 -3.17 -3.67
CA THR A 84 -24.81 -3.30 -2.23
C THR A 84 -23.73 -4.34 -1.91
N ASP A 85 -23.78 -5.50 -2.57
CA ASP A 85 -22.80 -6.58 -2.41
C ASP A 85 -21.39 -6.11 -2.79
N LEU A 86 -21.26 -5.30 -3.85
CA LEU A 86 -19.99 -4.76 -4.31
C LEU A 86 -19.37 -3.74 -3.34
N VAL A 87 -20.17 -2.81 -2.83
CA VAL A 87 -19.72 -1.83 -1.83
C VAL A 87 -19.28 -2.56 -0.57
N GLN A 88 -20.06 -3.54 -0.12
CA GLN A 88 -19.70 -4.37 1.03
C GLN A 88 -18.40 -5.15 0.78
N GLU A 89 -18.21 -5.72 -0.42
CA GLU A 89 -16.96 -6.43 -0.76
C GLU A 89 -15.75 -5.49 -0.78
N PHE A 90 -15.92 -4.26 -1.28
CA PHE A 90 -14.87 -3.24 -1.26
C PHE A 90 -14.49 -2.87 0.19
N GLU A 91 -15.46 -2.64 1.05
CA GLU A 91 -15.24 -2.33 2.47
C GLU A 91 -14.57 -3.47 3.22
N LEU A 92 -15.05 -4.70 3.04
CA LEU A 92 -14.44 -5.91 3.60
C LEU A 92 -13.02 -6.12 3.10
N THR A 93 -12.78 -5.81 1.83
CA THR A 93 -11.43 -5.84 1.26
C THR A 93 -10.55 -4.84 1.99
N GLN A 94 -10.94 -3.58 2.14
CA GLN A 94 -10.14 -2.58 2.85
C GLN A 94 -9.93 -2.93 4.33
N GLN A 95 -10.93 -3.49 5.00
CA GLN A 95 -10.81 -3.96 6.38
C GLN A 95 -9.72 -5.02 6.53
N LYS A 96 -9.60 -5.95 5.57
CA LYS A 96 -8.51 -6.94 5.56
C LYS A 96 -7.11 -6.30 5.56
N TYR A 97 -6.95 -5.08 5.04
CA TYR A 97 -5.68 -4.37 4.95
C TYR A 97 -5.50 -3.30 6.04
N GLU A 98 -6.31 -3.31 7.11
CA GLU A 98 -6.21 -2.32 8.20
C GLU A 98 -4.86 -2.32 8.94
N GLN A 99 -4.11 -3.43 8.88
CA GLN A 99 -2.78 -3.57 9.49
C GLN A 99 -1.66 -3.11 8.55
N ILE A 100 -1.97 -2.80 7.30
CA ILE A 100 -1.03 -2.30 6.30
C ILE A 100 -1.14 -0.78 6.24
N PHE A 101 -0.02 -0.12 5.98
CA PHE A 101 0.03 1.32 5.76
C PHE A 101 0.95 1.68 4.59
N LEU A 102 0.68 2.84 4.00
CA LEU A 102 1.59 3.55 3.11
C LEU A 102 2.25 4.69 3.88
N THR A 103 3.52 4.96 3.61
CA THR A 103 4.20 6.10 4.19
C THR A 103 5.22 6.70 3.23
N THR A 104 5.37 8.01 3.22
CA THR A 104 6.57 8.63 2.64
C THR A 104 7.77 8.35 3.55
N THR A 105 8.98 8.30 2.98
CA THR A 105 10.23 8.26 3.75
C THR A 105 11.20 9.30 3.20
N ASP A 106 12.34 9.50 3.84
CA ASP A 106 13.50 10.26 3.33
C ASP A 106 14.14 9.67 2.06
N THR A 107 13.72 8.46 1.67
CA THR A 107 14.14 7.77 0.44
C THR A 107 12.99 7.61 -0.54
N VAL A 108 12.44 6.40 -0.66
CA VAL A 108 11.28 6.08 -1.51
C VAL A 108 10.04 5.89 -0.65
N VAL A 109 8.86 6.00 -1.24
CA VAL A 109 7.61 5.67 -0.55
C VAL A 109 7.64 4.21 -0.10
N GLY A 110 7.22 3.97 1.13
CA GLY A 110 7.15 2.69 1.79
C GLY A 110 5.72 2.16 1.89
N ILE A 111 5.60 0.84 1.84
CA ILE A 111 4.43 0.09 2.29
C ILE A 111 4.88 -0.84 3.40
N GLY A 112 4.11 -0.92 4.48
CA GLY A 112 4.54 -1.61 5.68
C GLY A 112 3.45 -2.01 6.63
N THR A 113 3.87 -2.62 7.74
CA THR A 113 3.03 -3.04 8.85
C THR A 113 3.83 -2.92 10.14
N PHE A 114 3.22 -2.44 11.22
CA PHE A 114 3.91 -2.27 12.51
C PHE A 114 4.21 -3.64 13.13
N VAL A 115 5.39 -3.83 13.72
CA VAL A 115 5.83 -5.11 14.27
C VAL A 115 4.86 -5.62 15.35
N ASN A 116 4.34 -4.72 16.19
CA ASN A 116 3.43 -5.06 17.30
C ASN A 116 2.07 -5.62 16.85
N ASN A 117 1.65 -5.34 15.61
CA ASN A 117 0.38 -5.82 15.04
C ASN A 117 0.57 -6.20 13.57
N SER A 118 1.64 -6.95 13.29
CA SER A 118 2.12 -7.13 11.92
C SER A 118 1.29 -8.12 11.14
N ASN A 119 1.07 -7.84 9.86
CA ASN A 119 0.56 -8.81 8.89
C ASN A 119 1.55 -9.00 7.73
N LEU A 120 2.66 -9.68 8.01
CA LEU A 120 3.74 -9.89 7.04
C LEU A 120 3.29 -10.67 5.80
N GLU A 121 2.47 -11.70 5.97
CA GLU A 121 1.94 -12.50 4.85
C GLU A 121 1.09 -11.64 3.90
N LEU A 122 0.27 -10.73 4.45
CA LEU A 122 -0.48 -9.78 3.65
C LEU A 122 0.43 -8.78 2.93
N LEU A 123 1.48 -8.29 3.60
CA LEU A 123 2.48 -7.40 2.99
C LEU A 123 3.25 -8.07 1.85
N TYR A 124 3.59 -9.36 1.96
CA TYR A 124 4.20 -10.11 0.85
C TYR A 124 3.22 -10.31 -0.31
N SER A 125 1.98 -10.72 -0.01
CA SER A 125 0.98 -11.03 -1.03
C SER A 125 0.54 -9.80 -1.82
N ILE A 126 0.27 -8.66 -1.16
CA ILE A 126 -0.16 -7.43 -1.84
C ILE A 126 0.89 -6.91 -2.84
N LYS A 127 2.17 -7.20 -2.60
CA LYS A 127 3.27 -6.79 -3.46
C LYS A 127 3.66 -7.80 -4.52
N ASN A 128 3.03 -8.98 -4.51
CA ASN A 128 3.50 -10.16 -5.25
C ASN A 128 5.01 -10.41 -5.01
N ARG A 129 5.44 -10.37 -3.74
CA ARG A 129 6.84 -10.46 -3.34
C ARG A 129 7.15 -11.88 -2.88
N GLU A 130 8.24 -12.44 -3.40
CA GLU A 130 8.78 -13.72 -2.92
C GLU A 130 9.26 -13.62 -1.46
N LYS A 131 9.00 -14.66 -0.66
CA LYS A 131 9.36 -14.68 0.77
C LYS A 131 10.87 -14.66 1.06
N ASN A 132 11.69 -15.07 0.09
CA ASN A 132 13.17 -15.00 0.19
C ASN A 132 13.69 -13.56 0.21
N LYS A 133 12.96 -12.59 -0.39
CA LYS A 133 13.33 -11.18 -0.42
C LYS A 133 12.93 -10.55 0.91
N LYS A 134 13.81 -10.63 1.90
CA LYS A 134 13.58 -10.10 3.25
C LYS A 134 13.11 -8.64 3.23
N ILE A 135 12.22 -8.31 4.15
CA ILE A 135 11.70 -6.95 4.38
C ILE A 135 12.55 -6.32 5.50
N ILE A 136 12.88 -5.04 5.35
CA ILE A 136 13.67 -4.31 6.35
C ILE A 136 12.75 -3.84 7.49
N ILE A 137 13.33 -3.50 8.63
CA ILE A 137 12.62 -2.88 9.74
C ILE A 137 13.07 -1.43 9.86
N LEU A 138 12.10 -0.51 9.85
CA LEU A 138 12.32 0.87 10.25
C LEU A 138 12.14 1.01 11.76
N LEU A 139 13.05 1.78 12.35
CA LEU A 139 13.13 2.05 13.78
C LEU A 139 12.97 3.56 14.02
N GLY A 140 12.33 3.93 15.13
CA GLY A 140 12.26 5.32 15.59
C GLY A 140 13.46 5.75 16.44
N ASN A 141 14.14 4.79 17.07
CA ASN A 141 15.35 5.01 17.86
C ASN A 141 16.22 3.74 17.88
N ILE A 142 17.44 3.86 18.43
CA ILE A 142 18.40 2.76 18.45
C ILE A 142 18.02 1.67 19.45
N GLU A 143 17.35 2.02 20.55
CA GLU A 143 16.92 1.09 21.58
C GLU A 143 15.96 0.03 21.03
N GLN A 144 15.12 0.39 20.06
CA GLN A 144 14.23 -0.55 19.37
C GLN A 144 14.99 -1.68 18.65
N ALA A 145 16.27 -1.50 18.27
CA ALA A 145 17.05 -2.54 17.59
C ALA A 145 17.38 -3.74 18.50
N ASN A 146 17.36 -3.58 19.84
CA ASN A 146 17.71 -4.62 20.81
C ASN A 146 16.80 -5.87 20.73
N SER A 147 15.57 -5.70 20.25
CA SER A 147 14.62 -6.79 20.04
C SER A 147 14.93 -7.65 18.81
N PHE A 148 15.81 -7.18 17.91
CA PHE A 148 16.03 -7.79 16.60
C PHE A 148 17.47 -8.25 16.37
N VAL A 149 18.44 -7.60 17.02
CA VAL A 149 19.87 -7.81 16.80
C VAL A 149 20.44 -8.80 17.81
N ASP A 150 21.34 -9.65 17.34
CA ASP A 150 22.12 -10.56 18.18
C ASP A 150 22.80 -9.79 19.35
N GLN A 151 22.80 -10.38 20.55
CA GLN A 151 23.25 -9.73 21.78
C GLN A 151 24.72 -9.31 21.74
N GLU A 152 25.57 -10.00 20.98
CA GLU A 152 26.99 -9.65 20.82
C GLU A 152 27.19 -8.52 19.81
N VAL A 153 26.25 -8.33 18.90
CA VAL A 153 26.29 -7.31 17.84
C VAL A 153 25.66 -6.00 18.31
N PHE A 154 24.62 -6.04 19.14
CA PHE A 154 23.87 -4.86 19.56
C PHE A 154 24.74 -3.78 20.22
N PRO A 155 25.67 -4.07 21.17
CA PRO A 155 26.53 -3.04 21.75
C PRO A 155 27.38 -2.30 20.71
N LYS A 156 27.98 -3.05 19.76
CA LYS A 156 28.79 -2.47 18.68
C LYS A 156 27.94 -1.58 17.78
N LEU A 157 26.72 -2.00 17.48
CA LEU A 157 25.75 -1.20 16.74
C LEU A 157 25.42 0.08 17.50
N TYR A 158 25.07 -0.02 18.78
CA TYR A 158 24.70 1.11 19.64
C TYR A 158 25.77 2.22 19.63
N TYR A 159 27.05 1.86 19.84
CA TYR A 159 28.16 2.82 19.84
C TYR A 159 28.51 3.41 18.48
N SER A 160 28.01 2.85 17.38
CA SER A 160 28.36 3.30 16.02
C SER A 160 27.18 3.71 15.17
N ALA A 161 25.96 3.69 15.72
CA ALA A 161 24.72 3.95 15.01
C ALA A 161 24.71 5.36 14.37
N ASP A 162 25.20 6.37 15.08
CA ASP A 162 25.23 7.77 14.61
C ASP A 162 26.06 7.99 13.34
N LYS A 163 26.93 7.03 12.99
CA LYS A 163 27.68 7.06 11.72
C LYS A 163 26.81 6.74 10.51
N TYR A 164 25.65 6.11 10.72
CA TYR A 164 24.77 5.62 9.67
C TYR A 164 23.35 6.21 9.75
N TRP A 165 22.91 6.55 10.97
CA TRP A 165 21.52 6.86 11.29
C TRP A 165 21.41 8.15 12.12
N PRO A 166 20.31 8.91 11.97
CA PRO A 166 19.24 8.76 10.97
C PRO A 166 19.72 9.04 9.54
N GLY A 167 19.23 8.26 8.56
CA GLY A 167 19.70 8.44 7.19
C GLY A 167 19.23 7.40 6.19
N ASN A 168 19.82 7.46 4.99
CA ASN A 168 19.53 6.60 3.85
C ASN A 168 20.33 5.29 3.85
N THR A 169 20.84 4.84 4.99
CA THR A 169 21.59 3.58 5.10
C THR A 169 20.77 2.51 5.82
N THR A 170 20.68 1.33 5.23
CA THR A 170 20.18 0.11 5.86
C THR A 170 21.35 -0.77 6.25
N LEU A 171 21.40 -1.20 7.51
CA LEU A 171 22.44 -2.11 8.00
C LEU A 171 21.90 -3.55 8.03
N LEU A 172 22.62 -4.47 7.39
CA LEU A 172 22.41 -5.91 7.56
C LEU A 172 23.21 -6.39 8.77
N LEU A 173 22.49 -6.91 9.76
CA LEU A 173 23.00 -7.30 11.06
C LEU A 173 22.66 -8.77 11.31
N LYS A 174 23.46 -9.46 12.14
CA LYS A 174 23.10 -10.79 12.63
C LYS A 174 21.80 -10.71 13.43
N SER A 175 20.84 -11.55 13.07
CA SER A 175 19.51 -11.59 13.70
C SER A 175 19.58 -12.28 15.05
N LYS A 176 18.80 -11.79 16.01
CA LYS A 176 18.59 -12.45 17.31
C LYS A 176 17.79 -13.74 17.20
N ASN A 177 16.83 -13.78 16.27
CA ASN A 177 15.79 -14.81 16.24
C ASN A 177 16.11 -15.97 15.30
N ASN A 178 17.20 -15.89 14.51
CA ASN A 178 17.64 -16.95 13.60
C ASN A 178 19.10 -16.73 13.18
N ASN A 179 19.69 -17.73 12.55
CA ASN A 179 21.07 -17.67 12.02
C ASN A 179 21.23 -16.79 10.77
N GLY A 180 20.19 -16.01 10.40
CA GLY A 180 20.20 -15.13 9.24
C GLY A 180 20.57 -13.69 9.58
N LYS A 181 20.58 -12.85 8.54
CA LYS A 181 20.69 -11.39 8.67
C LYS A 181 19.32 -10.70 8.70
N ILE A 182 19.25 -9.58 9.39
CA ILE A 182 18.11 -8.64 9.42
C ILE A 182 18.56 -7.25 8.97
N GLY A 183 17.74 -6.58 8.16
CA GLY A 183 17.99 -5.22 7.70
C GLY A 183 17.29 -4.20 8.58
N LEU A 184 18.04 -3.32 9.23
CA LEU A 184 17.50 -2.27 10.09
C LEU A 184 17.84 -0.88 9.53
N ARG A 185 17.00 0.12 9.83
CA ARG A 185 17.24 1.51 9.47
C ARG A 185 16.47 2.48 10.36
N ILE A 186 17.09 3.59 10.76
CA ILE A 186 16.38 4.77 11.27
C ILE A 186 16.30 5.80 10.12
N PRO A 187 15.11 6.13 9.60
CA PRO A 187 14.95 7.07 8.49
C PRO A 187 15.21 8.51 8.95
N LYS A 188 15.75 9.38 8.09
CA LYS A 188 15.93 10.81 8.37
C LYS A 188 14.67 11.62 8.04
N GLN A 189 13.58 11.33 8.72
CA GLN A 189 12.31 12.06 8.59
C GLN A 189 11.62 12.13 9.95
N ASP A 190 11.58 13.32 10.55
CA ASP A 190 11.23 13.51 11.96
C ASP A 190 9.81 13.03 12.30
N GLU A 191 8.83 13.30 11.44
CA GLU A 191 7.45 12.85 11.67
C GLU A 191 7.31 11.32 11.57
N LEU A 192 8.07 10.68 10.67
CA LEU A 192 8.13 9.22 10.59
C LEU A 192 8.83 8.61 11.81
N ILE A 193 9.92 9.24 12.28
CA ILE A 193 10.59 8.85 13.54
C ILE A 193 9.61 8.94 14.71
N LYS A 194 8.86 10.04 14.85
CA LYS A 194 7.83 10.21 15.90
C LYS A 194 6.78 9.11 15.82
N LEU A 195 6.29 8.80 14.62
CA LEU A 195 5.33 7.71 14.40
C LEU A 195 5.89 6.36 14.86
N LEU A 196 7.13 6.03 14.49
CA LEU A 196 7.79 4.77 14.86
C LEU A 196 8.13 4.69 16.35
N ASN A 197 8.42 5.81 17.00
CA ASN A 197 8.58 5.87 18.46
C ASN A 197 7.26 5.63 19.19
N ASN A 198 6.13 6.13 18.64
CA ASN A 198 4.81 5.96 19.23
C ASN A 198 4.21 4.56 18.99
N LYS A 199 4.24 4.09 17.74
CA LYS A 199 3.60 2.82 17.33
C LYS A 199 4.53 1.61 17.46
N GLY A 200 5.82 1.85 17.61
CA GLY A 200 6.87 0.83 17.56
C GLY A 200 7.48 0.66 16.16
N PRO A 201 8.48 -0.21 16.05
CA PRO A 201 9.17 -0.49 14.79
C PRO A 201 8.22 -1.07 13.75
N ALA A 202 8.56 -0.93 12.47
CA ALA A 202 7.70 -1.39 11.38
C ALA A 202 8.48 -2.16 10.31
N TYR A 203 7.89 -3.24 9.80
CA TYR A 203 8.36 -3.89 8.59
C TYR A 203 7.97 -3.02 7.40
N VAL A 204 8.95 -2.56 6.62
CA VAL A 204 8.70 -1.64 5.49
C VAL A 204 9.51 -2.06 4.27
N THR A 205 8.91 -1.95 3.10
CA THR A 205 9.54 -2.13 1.80
C THR A 205 9.03 -1.06 0.84
N SER A 206 9.68 -0.85 -0.30
CA SER A 206 9.25 0.17 -1.27
C SER A 206 7.83 -0.10 -1.78
N ALA A 207 7.01 0.93 -1.87
CA ALA A 207 5.62 0.86 -2.32
C ALA A 207 5.55 0.68 -3.84
N ASN A 208 5.81 -0.53 -4.30
CA ASN A 208 5.66 -0.95 -5.69
C ASN A 208 5.42 -2.46 -5.77
N ILE A 209 4.74 -2.89 -6.84
CA ILE A 209 4.71 -4.31 -7.21
C ILE A 209 6.15 -4.77 -7.44
N SER A 210 6.51 -5.95 -6.92
CA SER A 210 7.86 -6.49 -7.00
C SER A 210 8.41 -6.44 -8.43
N GLY A 211 9.61 -5.88 -8.61
CA GLY A 211 10.24 -5.71 -9.92
C GLY A 211 9.91 -4.41 -10.66
N LYS A 212 8.91 -3.63 -10.20
CA LYS A 212 8.61 -2.29 -10.76
C LYS A 212 9.40 -1.18 -10.08
N GLN A 213 9.39 0.02 -10.69
CA GLN A 213 9.99 1.22 -10.11
C GLN A 213 9.24 1.67 -8.85
N PRO A 214 9.92 2.35 -7.90
CA PRO A 214 9.26 3.00 -6.77
C PRO A 214 8.22 4.03 -7.25
N LEU A 215 7.11 4.12 -6.53
CA LEU A 215 6.01 5.05 -6.83
C LEU A 215 6.13 6.30 -5.95
N ASN A 216 5.60 7.42 -6.42
CA ASN A 216 5.24 8.54 -5.53
C ASN A 216 4.02 8.15 -4.68
N ILE A 217 3.68 8.98 -3.68
CA ILE A 217 2.62 8.61 -2.73
C ILE A 217 1.24 8.54 -3.39
N GLN A 218 0.95 9.40 -4.37
CA GLN A 218 -0.34 9.42 -5.07
C GLN A 218 -0.52 8.14 -5.90
N ASP A 219 0.51 7.75 -6.65
CA ASP A 219 0.49 6.51 -7.44
C ASP A 219 0.47 5.27 -6.55
N ALA A 220 1.16 5.29 -5.41
CA ALA A 220 1.11 4.20 -4.43
C ALA A 220 -0.31 4.02 -3.88
N ILE A 221 -1.02 5.12 -3.58
CA ILE A 221 -2.41 5.07 -3.13
C ILE A 221 -3.33 4.47 -4.20
N LYS A 222 -3.09 4.75 -5.48
CA LYS A 222 -3.87 4.16 -6.59
C LYS A 222 -3.59 2.66 -6.76
N VAL A 223 -2.31 2.27 -6.70
CA VAL A 223 -1.89 0.87 -6.88
C VAL A 223 -2.31 0.00 -5.68
N PHE A 224 -2.18 0.52 -4.46
CA PHE A 224 -2.52 -0.18 -3.22
C PHE A 224 -3.81 0.37 -2.61
N TRP A 225 -4.85 0.47 -3.44
CA TRP A 225 -6.11 1.09 -3.09
C TRP A 225 -6.82 0.48 -1.87
N GLN A 226 -6.50 -0.78 -1.55
CA GLN A 226 -7.04 -1.45 -0.37
C GLN A 226 -6.52 -0.86 0.94
N VAL A 227 -5.38 -0.16 0.92
CA VAL A 227 -4.68 0.36 2.10
C VAL A 227 -5.20 1.75 2.45
N LYS A 228 -5.95 1.87 3.55
CA LYS A 228 -6.49 3.16 4.04
C LYS A 228 -5.50 3.98 4.88
N ASN A 229 -4.59 3.32 5.59
CA ASN A 229 -3.67 4.04 6.47
C ASN A 229 -2.56 4.68 5.64
N ILE A 230 -2.58 6.01 5.53
CA ILE A 230 -1.62 6.77 4.74
C ILE A 230 -0.93 7.78 5.66
N TYR A 231 0.39 7.68 5.74
CA TYR A 231 1.25 8.58 6.51
C TYR A 231 2.15 9.39 5.58
N ASN A 232 1.66 10.54 5.13
CA ASN A 232 2.39 11.43 4.24
C ASN A 232 3.08 12.55 5.04
N PHE A 233 4.41 12.55 5.01
CA PHE A 233 5.30 13.43 5.75
C PHE A 233 6.20 14.25 4.80
N GLY A 234 5.79 14.41 3.54
CA GLY A 234 6.53 15.11 2.51
C GLY A 234 7.36 14.19 1.61
N GLU A 235 8.08 14.79 0.67
CA GLU A 235 8.82 14.05 -0.35
C GLU A 235 10.18 13.56 0.15
N GLY A 236 10.55 12.35 -0.29
CA GLY A 236 11.89 11.80 -0.10
C GLY A 236 12.78 12.03 -1.32
N SER A 237 14.01 11.54 -1.25
CA SER A 237 14.96 11.63 -2.38
C SER A 237 14.55 10.83 -3.62
N GLY A 238 13.62 9.88 -3.52
CA GLY A 238 13.27 8.94 -4.59
C GLY A 238 14.34 7.87 -4.85
N ILE A 239 15.47 7.91 -4.13
CA ILE A 239 16.59 6.98 -4.26
C ILE A 239 16.49 5.95 -3.13
N PRO A 240 16.49 4.64 -3.41
CA PRO A 240 16.48 3.62 -2.36
C PRO A 240 17.69 3.72 -1.43
N SER A 241 17.56 3.24 -0.19
CA SER A 241 18.67 3.23 0.76
C SER A 241 19.85 2.36 0.30
N THR A 242 21.07 2.80 0.59
CA THR A 242 22.25 1.96 0.49
C THR A 242 22.16 0.83 1.53
N ILE A 243 22.49 -0.40 1.16
CA ILE A 243 22.50 -1.55 2.05
C ILE A 243 23.94 -1.94 2.33
N ILE A 244 24.34 -1.91 3.60
CA ILE A 244 25.69 -2.24 4.06
C ILE A 244 25.62 -3.42 5.01
N ASN A 245 26.50 -4.39 4.84
CA ASN A 245 26.71 -5.44 5.82
C ASN A 245 27.52 -4.90 7.00
N PHE A 246 26.94 -4.96 8.20
CA PHE A 246 27.52 -4.29 9.37
C PHE A 246 28.86 -4.90 9.81
N GLU A 247 29.07 -6.19 9.59
CA GLU A 247 30.26 -6.93 10.05
C GLU A 247 31.50 -6.61 9.20
N ASP A 248 31.39 -6.80 7.88
CA ASP A 248 32.51 -6.68 6.93
C ASP A 248 32.52 -5.35 6.16
N LYS A 249 31.53 -4.48 6.39
CA LYS A 249 31.35 -3.18 5.73
C LYS A 249 31.15 -3.25 4.21
N SER A 250 30.87 -4.44 3.66
CA SER A 250 30.58 -4.59 2.24
C SER A 250 29.26 -3.89 1.87
N ILE A 251 29.29 -3.20 0.73
CA ILE A 251 28.10 -2.56 0.15
C ILE A 251 27.38 -3.61 -0.70
N ILE A 252 26.18 -3.99 -0.27
CA ILE A 252 25.33 -4.98 -0.95
C ILE A 252 24.50 -4.30 -2.05
N ARG A 253 24.11 -3.05 -1.82
CA ARG A 253 23.40 -2.21 -2.77
C ARG A 253 23.77 -0.75 -2.52
N LYS A 254 24.07 0.00 -3.58
CA LYS A 254 24.19 1.46 -3.51
C LYS A 254 22.83 2.12 -3.61
#